data_AF-A0A831RH38-F1
#
_entry.id   AF-A0A831RH38-F1
#
_cell.length_a   1.000
_cell.length_b   1.000
_cell.length_c   1.000
_cell.angle_alpha   90.00
_cell.angle_beta   90.00
_cell.angle_gamma   90.00
#
_symmetry.space_group_name_H-M   'P 1'
#
loop_
_entity.id
_entity.type
_entity.pdbx_description
1 polymer ?
#
loop_
_entity_poly.entity_id
_entity_poly.type
_entity_poly.pdbx_seq_one_letter_code
_entity_poly.pdbx_strand_id
1 'polypeptide(L)' 'MRCPRLFGLILCCCAWLAWGQPREDVWILVDTKSKRLQVMEGKQAVAVFDNIAIGRGGTTYEKRRGDNKTPLGVFHV' A
#
# COMPACT_ATOMS: atom_id res chain seq x y z
N MET A 1 41.35 -20.35 -29.08
CA MET A 1 41.82 -21.62 -28.47
C MET A 1 40.88 -21.98 -27.33
N ARG A 2 40.49 -23.25 -27.26
CA ARG A 2 39.54 -23.86 -26.31
C ARG A 2 40.09 -23.82 -24.87
N CYS A 3 39.17 -23.64 -23.89
CA CYS A 3 38.96 -24.31 -22.58
C CYS A 3 40.19 -24.77 -21.73
N PRO A 4 40.11 -25.00 -20.39
CA PRO A 4 38.91 -25.09 -19.54
C PRO A 4 39.05 -24.58 -18.08
N ARG A 5 37.95 -24.70 -17.31
CA ARG A 5 37.76 -24.73 -15.83
C ARG A 5 36.60 -23.81 -15.38
N LEU A 6 35.46 -23.85 -16.08
CA LEU A 6 34.24 -24.50 -15.58
C LEU A 6 34.50 -25.44 -14.38
N PHE A 7 34.21 -25.01 -13.14
CA PHE A 7 33.55 -25.82 -12.09
C PHE A 7 33.37 -25.08 -10.74
N GLY A 8 33.99 -23.92 -10.52
CA GLY A 8 33.98 -23.24 -9.20
C GLY A 8 33.18 -21.94 -9.09
N LEU A 9 32.52 -21.47 -10.16
CA LEU A 9 32.02 -20.08 -10.26
C LEU A 9 30.49 -19.97 -10.39
N ILE A 10 29.73 -20.98 -9.95
CA ILE A 10 28.26 -20.92 -9.96
C ILE A 10 27.70 -20.69 -8.54
N LEU A 11 28.47 -20.99 -7.48
CA LEU A 11 28.01 -20.84 -6.09
C LEU A 11 28.17 -19.43 -5.50
N CYS A 12 28.78 -18.48 -6.21
CA CYS A 12 29.03 -17.12 -5.69
C CYS A 12 27.96 -16.09 -6.13
N CYS A 13 27.21 -16.35 -7.21
CA CYS A 13 26.22 -15.38 -7.71
C CYS A 13 24.90 -15.36 -6.92
N CYS A 14 24.54 -16.43 -6.20
CA CYS A 14 23.27 -16.46 -5.48
C CYS A 14 23.28 -15.65 -4.18
N ALA A 15 24.46 -15.36 -3.61
CA ALA A 15 24.57 -14.61 -2.35
C ALA A 15 24.30 -13.10 -2.51
N TRP A 16 24.29 -12.58 -3.74
CA TRP A 16 24.05 -11.15 -4.00
C TRP A 16 22.57 -10.82 -4.22
N LEU A 17 21.68 -11.82 -4.31
CA LEU A 17 20.25 -11.63 -4.59
C LEU A 17 19.38 -11.52 -3.33
N ALA A 18 19.97 -11.64 -2.13
CA ALA A 18 19.24 -11.53 -0.87
C ALA A 18 19.18 -10.08 -0.34
N TRP A 19 19.22 -9.08 -1.21
CA TRP A 19 18.93 -7.70 -0.81
C TRP A 19 17.44 -7.61 -0.53
N GLY A 20 17.09 -7.33 0.73
CA GLY A 20 15.71 -7.18 1.17
C GLY A 20 14.97 -6.24 0.24
N GLN A 21 13.80 -6.66 -0.24
CA GLN A 21 12.98 -5.81 -1.08
C GLN A 21 12.62 -4.54 -0.28
N PRO A 22 12.65 -3.34 -0.90
CA PRO A 22 12.13 -2.15 -0.26
C PRO A 22 10.70 -2.46 0.19
N ARG A 23 10.41 -2.29 1.48
CA ARG A 23 9.02 -2.37 1.93
C ARG A 23 8.33 -1.09 1.49
N GLU A 24 7.24 -1.25 0.78
CA GLU A 24 6.39 -0.14 0.40
C GLU A 24 5.65 0.39 1.65
N ASP A 25 5.27 1.66 1.61
CA ASP A 25 4.51 2.26 2.71
C ASP A 25 3.11 1.66 2.80
N VAL A 26 2.64 1.47 4.04
CA VAL A 26 1.28 1.02 4.34
C VAL A 26 0.39 2.24 4.58
N TRP A 27 -0.70 2.34 3.81
CA TRP A 27 -1.64 3.46 3.88
C TRP A 27 -3.07 3.01 3.60
N ILE A 28 -4.05 3.88 3.84
CA ILE A 28 -5.48 3.56 3.69
C ILE A 28 -6.09 4.42 2.59
N LEU A 29 -6.72 3.77 1.61
CA LEU A 29 -7.56 4.44 0.62
C LEU A 29 -9.03 4.33 1.02
N VAL A 30 -9.66 5.47 1.29
CA VAL A 30 -11.10 5.56 1.59
C VAL A 30 -11.83 6.16 0.40
N ASP A 31 -12.59 5.33 -0.33
CA ASP A 31 -13.50 5.79 -1.38
C ASP A 31 -14.92 5.95 -0.81
N THR A 32 -15.29 7.21 -0.57
CA THR A 32 -16.60 7.55 -0.01
C THR A 32 -17.75 7.43 -1.01
N LYS A 33 -17.48 7.39 -2.32
CA LYS A 33 -18.50 7.22 -3.36
C LYS A 33 -18.90 5.75 -3.49
N SER A 34 -17.92 4.87 -3.60
CA SER A 34 -18.17 3.41 -3.66
C SER A 34 -18.34 2.77 -2.27
N LYS A 35 -18.14 3.53 -1.19
CA LYS A 35 -18.18 3.07 0.20
C LYS A 35 -17.22 1.90 0.44
N ARG A 36 -15.97 2.08 0.02
CA ARG A 36 -14.92 1.07 0.13
C ARG A 36 -13.71 1.63 0.88
N LEU A 37 -13.15 0.81 1.77
CA LEU A 37 -11.86 1.04 2.39
C LEU A 37 -10.88 -0.03 1.92
N GLN A 38 -9.68 0.39 1.55
CA GLN A 38 -8.59 -0.50 1.14
C GLN A 38 -7.36 -0.21 1.99
N VAL A 39 -6.76 -1.27 2.53
CA VAL A 39 -5.40 -1.20 3.09
C VAL A 39 -4.45 -1.44 1.93
N MET A 40 -3.55 -0.50 1.71
CA MET A 40 -2.63 -0.46 0.58
C MET A 40 -1.20 -0.69 1.07
N GLU A 41 -0.44 -1.51 0.35
CA GLU A 41 1.02 -1.60 0.42
C GLU A 41 1.55 -1.11 -0.94
N GLY A 42 2.06 0.13 -0.97
CA GLY A 42 2.39 0.81 -2.21
C GLY A 42 1.16 0.99 -3.11
N LYS A 43 1.11 0.28 -4.24
CA LYS A 43 -0.02 0.29 -5.20
C LYS A 43 -0.93 -0.92 -5.08
N GLN A 44 -0.63 -1.86 -4.20
CA GLN A 44 -1.37 -3.10 -4.04
C GLN A 44 -2.35 -3.01 -2.87
N ALA A 45 -3.61 -3.33 -3.10
CA ALA A 45 -4.56 -3.53 -2.01
C ALA A 45 -4.28 -4.88 -1.35
N VAL A 46 -3.93 -4.86 -0.06
CA VAL A 46 -3.70 -6.06 0.76
C VAL A 46 -4.92 -6.47 1.57
N ALA A 47 -5.88 -5.55 1.76
CA ALA A 47 -7.20 -5.85 2.32
C ALA A 47 -8.26 -4.89 1.75
N VAL A 48 -9.48 -5.39 1.57
CA VAL A 48 -10.62 -4.63 1.06
C VAL A 48 -11.82 -4.81 1.99
N PHE A 49 -12.46 -3.71 2.33
CA PHE A 49 -13.68 -3.66 3.14
C PHE A 49 -14.74 -2.88 2.39
N ASP A 50 -15.81 -3.56 2.02
CA ASP A 50 -16.97 -2.96 1.34
C ASP A 50 -18.02 -2.46 2.35
N ASN A 51 -18.90 -1.58 1.87
CA ASN A 51 -20.04 -1.04 2.62
C ASN A 51 -19.66 -0.33 3.93
N ILE A 52 -18.57 0.46 3.90
CA ILE A 52 -18.17 1.26 5.05
C ILE A 52 -19.24 2.31 5.39
N ALA A 53 -19.35 2.63 6.67
CA ALA A 53 -20.19 3.74 7.11
C ALA A 53 -19.55 5.08 6.72
N ILE A 54 -20.34 5.97 6.13
CA ILE A 54 -20.00 7.37 5.90
C ILE A 54 -20.76 8.20 6.93
N GLY A 55 -20.13 9.25 7.45
CA GLY A 55 -20.77 10.16 8.41
C GLY A 55 -22.14 10.60 7.89
N ARG A 56 -23.16 10.60 8.76
CA ARG A 56 -24.55 10.89 8.37
C ARG A 56 -24.74 12.26 7.70
N GLY A 57 -23.81 13.19 7.93
CA GLY A 57 -23.79 14.50 7.27
C GLY A 57 -23.16 14.51 5.88
N GLY A 58 -22.76 13.34 5.35
CA GLY A 58 -22.06 13.20 4.08
C GLY A 58 -20.56 13.46 4.20
N THR A 59 -19.96 13.94 3.11
CA THR A 59 -18.54 14.27 3.02
C THR A 59 -18.30 15.78 2.97
N THR A 60 -17.11 16.24 3.34
CA THR A 60 -16.72 17.66 3.24
C THR A 60 -15.21 17.85 3.16
N TYR A 61 -14.74 18.93 2.54
CA TYR A 61 -13.34 19.37 2.68
C TYR A 61 -13.15 20.25 3.93
N GLU A 62 -14.20 20.91 4.42
CA GLU A 62 -14.15 21.86 5.53
C GLU A 62 -14.83 21.27 6.77
N LYS A 63 -14.13 20.35 7.43
CA LYS A 63 -14.66 19.67 8.63
C LYS A 63 -14.89 20.67 9.76
N ARG A 64 -16.10 20.64 10.33
CA ARG A 64 -16.45 21.39 11.54
C ARG A 64 -16.72 20.45 12.71
N ARG A 65 -16.52 20.95 13.93
CA ARG A 65 -16.84 20.18 15.15
C ARG A 65 -18.34 19.90 15.18
N GLY A 66 -18.72 18.64 15.39
CA GLY A 66 -20.13 18.21 15.53
C GLY A 66 -20.95 18.07 14.24
N ASP A 67 -20.37 18.32 13.06
CA ASP A 67 -21.12 18.27 11.79
C ASP A 67 -21.46 16.86 11.28
N ASN A 68 -20.91 15.82 11.92
CA ASN A 68 -21.07 14.40 11.58
C ASN A 68 -20.71 14.05 10.11
N LYS A 69 -19.79 14.81 9.50
CA LYS A 69 -19.29 14.54 8.14
C LYS A 69 -17.98 13.77 8.15
N THR A 70 -17.75 12.95 7.12
CA THR A 70 -16.43 12.36 6.85
C THR A 70 -15.59 13.37 6.05
N PRO A 71 -14.41 13.78 6.54
CA PRO A 71 -13.60 14.74 5.82
C PRO A 71 -12.93 14.10 4.59
N LEU A 72 -12.78 14.87 3.51
CA LEU A 72 -12.04 14.50 2.30
C LEU A 72 -10.64 15.10 2.37
N GLY A 73 -9.63 14.32 1.97
CA GLY A 73 -8.24 14.76 1.95
C GLY A 73 -7.27 13.64 2.34
N VAL A 74 -6.03 14.03 2.62
CA VAL A 74 -4.97 13.15 3.12
C VAL A 74 -4.79 13.40 4.61
N PHE A 75 -4.71 12.32 5.39
CA PHE A 75 -4.59 12.35 6.83
C PHE A 75 -3.46 11.41 7.27
N HIS A 76 -2.87 11.70 8.42
CA HIS A 76 -1.84 10.88 9.05
C HIS A 76 -2.33 10.41 10.42
N VAL A 77 -1.90 9.21 10.82
CA VAL A 77 -2.16 8.59 12.13
C VAL A 77 -0.90 8.65 12.98
#